data_AF-W4Q7X4-F1
#
_entry.id   AF-W4Q7X4-F1
#
_cell.length_a   1.000
_cell.length_b   1.000
_cell.length_c   1.000
_cell.angle_alpha   90.00
_cell.angle_beta   90.00
_cell.angle_gamma   90.00
#
_symmetry.space_group_name_H-M   'P 1'
#
loop_
_entity.id
_entity.type
_entity.pdbx_description
1 polymer ?
#
loop_
_entity_poly.entity_id
_entity_poly.type
_entity_poly.pdbx_seq_one_letter_code
_entity_poly.pdbx_strand_id
1 'polypeptide(L)'
;MDIRIIASQIQEVFMPTELVEGKDRLDSFFLSYGYLEGKSVIEPLKNGKYRLISYCENYQYYKRNHPLTPFTCTVMYFNSDNERYMELLKQLYLGKARSNFYEKYIIVNKLLQTFKLDELSGKTRIPKKAIKNLIFSDDKYKPLLEFPIKINRRSVTESIIKLLNSSIEVKQKTEVFLLNQALSLEPYIKLTTNNVKNLEKEHRDGSFASFG
;
A
#
# COMPACT_ATOMS: atom_id res chain seq x y z
N MET A 1 21.77 -3.03 15.52
CA MET A 1 21.88 -2.71 16.96
C MET A 1 20.53 -2.16 17.40
N ASP A 2 20.02 -2.57 18.56
CA ASP A 2 18.74 -2.05 19.07
C ASP A 2 18.99 -0.92 20.07
N ILE A 3 18.22 0.16 19.97
CA ILE A 3 18.23 1.29 20.91
C ILE A 3 16.82 1.66 21.34
N ARG A 4 16.69 2.50 22.37
CA ARG A 4 15.41 3.12 22.75
C ARG A 4 15.45 4.61 22.48
N ILE A 5 14.43 5.13 21.82
CA ILE A 5 14.29 6.56 21.52
C ILE A 5 12.88 7.04 21.83
N ILE A 6 12.71 8.34 22.06
CA ILE A 6 11.39 9.00 22.12
C ILE A 6 11.01 9.55 20.74
N ALA A 7 9.72 9.80 20.52
CA ALA A 7 9.20 10.22 19.22
C ALA A 7 9.84 11.51 18.69
N SER A 8 10.19 12.46 19.57
CA SER A 8 10.84 13.73 19.20
C SER A 8 12.28 13.60 18.71
N GLN A 9 12.88 12.41 18.80
CA GLN A 9 14.20 12.13 18.21
C GLN A 9 14.12 11.73 16.73
N ILE A 10 12.93 11.40 16.22
CA ILE A 10 12.69 11.26 14.77
C ILE A 10 12.60 12.67 14.17
N GLN A 11 13.53 13.01 13.28
CA GLN A 11 13.54 14.29 12.58
C GLN A 11 12.74 14.21 11.28
N GLU A 12 12.79 13.08 10.59
CA GLU A 12 12.07 12.89 9.32
C GLU A 12 11.64 11.44 9.13
N VAL A 13 10.62 11.24 8.28
CA VAL A 13 10.12 9.93 7.90
C VAL A 13 10.47 9.71 6.44
N PHE A 14 11.15 8.62 6.13
CA PHE A 14 11.61 8.32 4.76
C PHE A 14 10.45 8.20 3.78
N MET A 15 9.44 7.40 4.14
CA MET A 15 8.18 7.29 3.41
C MET A 15 7.05 7.08 4.42
N PRO A 16 6.03 7.95 4.45
CA PRO A 16 4.88 7.74 5.31
C PRO A 16 4.13 6.50 4.80
N THR A 17 3.92 5.55 5.70
CA THR A 17 3.14 4.33 5.43
C THR A 17 1.91 4.29 6.31
N GLU A 18 0.84 3.72 5.78
CA GLU A 18 -0.48 3.62 6.38
C GLU A 18 -0.79 2.17 6.75
N LEU A 19 -1.29 2.02 7.98
CA LEU A 19 -1.89 0.77 8.42
C LEU A 19 -3.29 0.65 7.83
N VAL A 20 -3.54 -0.38 7.01
CA VAL A 20 -4.87 -0.61 6.41
C VAL A 20 -5.77 -1.38 7.36
N GLU A 21 -5.26 -2.45 7.97
CA GLU A 21 -6.01 -3.32 8.90
C GLU A 21 -5.35 -3.36 10.27
N GLY A 22 -6.15 -3.45 11.33
CA GLY A 22 -5.67 -3.61 12.70
C GLY A 22 -5.30 -2.30 13.41
N LYS A 23 -5.91 -1.17 13.04
CA LYS A 23 -5.65 0.13 13.70
C LYS A 23 -5.92 0.06 15.21
N ASP A 24 -7.05 -0.53 15.59
CA ASP A 24 -7.46 -0.71 16.99
C ASP A 24 -6.58 -1.73 17.75
N ARG A 25 -5.79 -2.52 17.03
CA ARG A 25 -4.90 -3.52 17.62
C ARG A 25 -3.70 -2.86 18.29
N LEU A 26 -3.25 -1.69 17.83
CA LEU A 26 -2.11 -1.00 18.42
C LEU A 26 -2.39 -0.59 19.86
N ASP A 27 -3.55 0.02 20.13
CA ASP A 27 -4.01 0.35 21.48
C ASP A 27 -4.13 -0.89 22.36
N SER A 28 -4.85 -1.90 21.87
CA SER A 28 -5.08 -3.14 22.63
C SER A 28 -3.78 -3.86 22.98
N PHE A 29 -2.83 -3.89 22.03
CA PHE A 29 -1.53 -4.51 22.21
C PHE A 29 -0.66 -3.69 23.18
N PHE A 30 -0.66 -2.36 23.06
CA PHE A 30 0.06 -1.49 23.99
C PHE A 30 -0.48 -1.61 25.43
N LEU A 31 -1.80 -1.60 25.62
CA LEU A 31 -2.42 -1.77 26.93
C LEU A 31 -2.09 -3.13 27.56
N SER A 32 -1.98 -4.18 26.75
CA SER A 32 -1.72 -5.54 27.23
C SER A 32 -0.24 -5.81 27.50
N TYR A 33 0.67 -5.25 26.69
CA TYR A 33 2.09 -5.63 26.69
C TYR A 33 3.04 -4.48 27.00
N GLY A 34 2.59 -3.23 27.00
CA GLY A 34 3.40 -2.03 27.25
C GLY A 34 4.30 -1.59 26.09
N TYR A 35 4.14 -2.17 24.90
CA TYR A 35 4.85 -1.80 23.67
C TYR A 35 3.97 -2.07 22.44
N LEU A 36 4.32 -1.52 21.28
CA LEU A 36 3.61 -1.74 20.01
C LEU A 36 4.18 -2.94 19.24
N GLU A 37 3.41 -3.50 18.32
CA GLU A 37 3.87 -4.63 17.52
C GLU A 37 5.02 -4.23 16.56
N GLY A 38 6.06 -5.06 16.49
CA GLY A 38 7.22 -4.83 15.63
C GLY A 38 8.25 -3.85 16.21
N LYS A 39 9.42 -3.77 15.56
CA LYS A 39 10.49 -2.82 15.91
C LYS A 39 10.73 -1.89 14.72
N SER A 40 10.58 -0.59 14.92
CA SER A 40 10.86 0.40 13.89
C SER A 40 12.33 0.35 13.49
N VAL A 41 12.61 0.35 12.18
CA VAL A 41 13.96 0.55 11.67
C VAL A 41 14.21 2.05 11.55
N ILE A 42 15.35 2.50 12.06
CA ILE A 42 15.78 3.89 12.02
C ILE A 42 17.19 4.01 11.47
N GLU A 43 17.44 5.14 10.82
CA GLU A 43 18.75 5.53 10.33
C GLU A 43 19.27 6.74 11.12
N PRO A 44 20.50 6.71 11.66
CA PRO A 44 21.08 7.87 12.32
C PRO A 44 21.31 9.02 11.35
N LEU A 45 20.92 10.22 11.78
CA LEU A 45 21.27 11.48 11.14
C LEU A 45 22.34 12.19 11.97
N LYS A 46 22.77 13.37 11.53
CA LYS A 46 23.61 14.25 12.34
C LYS A 46 22.86 14.69 13.61
N ASN A 47 23.60 15.05 14.66
CA ASN A 47 23.07 15.64 15.91
C ASN A 47 22.18 14.71 16.76
N GLY A 48 22.40 13.40 16.71
CA GLY A 48 21.67 12.44 17.56
C GLY A 48 20.17 12.33 17.23
N LYS A 49 19.78 12.76 16.02
CA LYS A 49 18.45 12.59 15.45
C LYS A 49 18.43 11.41 14.49
N TYR A 50 17.23 10.97 14.12
CA TYR A 50 17.04 9.79 13.29
C TYR A 50 16.03 10.04 12.16
N ARG A 51 16.23 9.35 11.05
CA ARG A 51 15.22 9.15 10.00
C ARG A 51 14.50 7.84 10.28
N LEU A 52 13.17 7.87 10.27
CA LEU A 52 12.36 6.67 10.37
C LEU A 52 12.28 5.95 9.02
N ILE A 53 12.61 4.67 8.97
CA ILE A 53 12.56 3.86 7.76
C ILE A 53 11.28 3.02 7.70
N SER A 54 10.86 2.38 8.80
CA SER A 54 9.71 1.47 8.84
C SER A 54 8.84 1.61 10.10
N TYR A 55 7.65 0.99 10.07
CA TYR A 55 6.63 1.07 11.13
C TYR A 55 6.26 2.53 11.48
N CYS A 56 5.81 3.28 10.47
CA CYS A 56 5.40 4.68 10.61
C CYS A 56 4.27 4.83 11.64
N GLU A 57 3.35 3.86 11.67
CA GLU A 57 2.26 3.75 12.61
C GLU A 57 2.74 3.77 14.07
N ASN A 58 3.87 3.11 14.38
CA ASN A 58 4.39 3.08 15.74
C ASN A 58 4.84 4.48 16.17
N TYR A 59 5.59 5.15 15.30
CA TYR A 59 6.00 6.54 15.53
C TYR A 59 4.80 7.47 15.70
N GLN A 60 3.79 7.39 14.83
CA GLN A 60 2.61 8.24 14.92
C GLN A 60 1.82 8.00 16.22
N TYR A 61 1.71 6.73 16.63
CA TYR A 61 1.07 6.34 17.88
C TYR A 61 1.81 6.93 19.09
N TYR A 62 3.11 6.69 19.22
CA TYR A 62 3.91 7.24 20.31
C TYR A 62 3.90 8.76 20.30
N LYS A 63 4.05 9.41 19.14
CA LYS A 63 4.03 10.87 19.03
C LYS A 63 2.72 11.48 19.52
N ARG A 64 1.58 10.83 19.23
CA ARG A 64 0.24 11.34 19.58
C ARG A 64 -0.16 11.03 21.02
N ASN A 65 0.05 9.80 21.47
CA ASN A 65 -0.52 9.29 22.72
C ASN A 65 0.51 9.24 23.86
N HIS A 66 1.78 9.03 23.55
CA HIS A 66 2.84 8.79 24.54
C HIS A 66 4.19 9.45 24.15
N PRO A 67 4.24 10.78 23.92
CA PRO A 67 5.36 11.44 23.22
C PRO A 67 6.72 11.34 23.93
N LEU A 68 6.71 11.15 25.26
CA LEU A 68 7.89 11.02 26.09
C LEU A 68 8.27 9.56 26.40
N THR A 69 7.49 8.59 25.94
CA THR A 69 7.75 7.17 26.22
C THR A 69 8.80 6.62 25.25
N PRO A 70 9.93 6.07 25.75
CA PRO A 70 10.94 5.49 24.87
C PRO A 70 10.52 4.14 24.30
N PHE A 71 10.63 3.99 22.99
CA PHE A 71 10.31 2.75 22.27
C PHE A 71 11.54 2.16 21.56
N THR A 72 11.55 0.83 21.43
CA THR A 72 12.69 0.08 20.89
C THR A 72 12.72 0.15 19.37
N CYS A 73 13.88 0.50 18.82
CA CYS A 73 14.14 0.61 17.39
C CYS A 73 15.41 -0.15 17.01
N THR A 74 15.44 -0.68 15.79
CA THR A 74 16.66 -1.25 15.19
C THR A 74 17.37 -0.16 14.37
N VAL A 75 18.62 0.11 14.71
CA VAL A 75 19.49 1.04 14.00
C VAL A 75 20.13 0.34 12.80
N MET A 76 20.00 0.95 11.62
CA MET A 76 20.65 0.54 10.37
C MET A 76 21.26 1.74 9.65
N TYR A 77 22.30 1.50 8.85
CA TYR A 77 22.94 2.51 8.01
C TYR A 77 22.70 2.16 6.55
N PHE A 78 22.37 3.17 5.73
CA PHE A 78 22.08 2.98 4.32
C PHE A 78 22.95 3.91 3.47
N ASN A 79 23.55 3.35 2.42
CA ASN A 79 24.39 4.08 1.48
C ASN A 79 23.56 4.73 0.36
N SER A 80 22.30 4.32 0.18
CA SER A 80 21.43 4.86 -0.87
C SER A 80 19.96 4.78 -0.51
N ASP A 81 19.13 5.58 -1.20
CA ASP A 81 17.67 5.50 -1.10
C ASP A 81 17.14 4.13 -1.51
N ASN A 82 17.78 3.50 -2.48
CA ASN A 82 17.44 2.15 -2.93
C ASN A 82 17.56 1.14 -1.80
N GLU A 83 18.60 1.23 -0.96
CA GLU A 83 18.73 0.36 0.22
C GLU A 83 17.63 0.64 1.27
N ARG A 84 17.27 1.91 1.48
CA ARG A 84 16.16 2.29 2.37
C ARG A 84 14.83 1.75 1.88
N TYR A 85 14.55 1.86 0.58
CA TYR A 85 13.35 1.30 -0.05
C TYR A 85 13.32 -0.22 0.02
N MET A 86 14.46 -0.90 -0.19
CA MET A 86 14.52 -2.35 -0.03
C MET A 86 14.23 -2.78 1.40
N GLU A 87 14.76 -2.08 2.40
CA GLU A 87 14.48 -2.38 3.80
C GLU A 87 13.02 -2.11 4.16
N LEU A 88 12.48 -0.96 3.74
CA LEU A 88 11.06 -0.68 3.91
C LEU A 88 10.20 -1.78 3.27
N LEU A 89 10.49 -2.15 2.01
CA LEU A 89 9.74 -3.20 1.31
C LEU A 89 9.78 -4.54 2.05
N LYS A 90 10.94 -4.94 2.60
CA LYS A 90 11.06 -6.14 3.45
C LYS A 90 10.11 -6.06 4.63
N GLN A 91 10.12 -4.94 5.36
CA GLN A 91 9.27 -4.76 6.53
C GLN A 91 7.78 -4.79 6.16
N LEU A 92 7.39 -4.23 5.00
CA LEU A 92 6.01 -4.28 4.52
C LEU A 92 5.53 -5.71 4.15
N TYR A 93 6.44 -6.64 3.87
CA TYR A 93 6.13 -8.04 3.58
C TYR A 93 6.29 -8.99 4.77
N LEU A 94 7.25 -8.74 5.66
CA LEU A 94 7.56 -9.57 6.82
C LEU A 94 6.83 -9.12 8.08
N GLY A 95 6.40 -7.85 8.14
CA GLY A 95 5.65 -7.29 9.24
C GLY A 95 4.28 -7.95 9.40
N LYS A 96 3.85 -8.09 10.66
CA LYS A 96 2.50 -8.59 11.00
C LYS A 96 1.40 -7.55 10.69
N ALA A 97 1.78 -6.28 10.61
CA ALA A 97 0.95 -5.18 10.14
C ALA A 97 0.75 -5.26 8.61
N ARG A 98 -0.51 -5.35 8.17
CA ARG A 98 -0.85 -5.33 6.74
C ARG A 98 -0.77 -3.90 6.23
N SER A 99 0.33 -3.61 5.55
CA SER A 99 0.58 -2.34 4.87
C SER A 99 -0.17 -2.22 3.56
N ASN A 100 -0.38 -0.96 3.14
CA ASN A 100 -1.13 -0.63 1.94
C ASN A 100 -0.44 -1.22 0.70
N PHE A 101 -1.23 -1.87 -0.17
CA PHE A 101 -0.75 -2.38 -1.45
C PHE A 101 -0.13 -1.27 -2.31
N TYR A 102 -0.71 -0.06 -2.28
CA TYR A 102 -0.21 1.08 -3.03
C TYR A 102 1.24 1.43 -2.69
N GLU A 103 1.59 1.39 -1.41
CA GLU A 103 2.94 1.69 -0.95
C GLU A 103 3.93 0.66 -1.47
N LYS A 104 3.59 -0.64 -1.37
CA LYS A 104 4.39 -1.72 -1.94
C LYS A 104 4.57 -1.54 -3.45
N TYR A 105 3.50 -1.17 -4.15
CA TYR A 105 3.49 -0.94 -5.59
C TYR A 105 4.42 0.22 -5.96
N ILE A 106 4.35 1.37 -5.28
CA ILE A 106 5.24 2.51 -5.53
C ILE A 106 6.71 2.11 -5.33
N ILE A 107 7.00 1.44 -4.22
CA ILE A 107 8.37 1.06 -3.86
C ILE A 107 8.92 0.06 -4.88
N VAL A 108 8.15 -0.95 -5.28
CA VAL A 108 8.57 -1.93 -6.29
C VAL A 108 8.84 -1.25 -7.63
N ASN A 109 7.95 -0.38 -8.12
CA ASN A 109 8.18 0.30 -9.40
C ASN A 109 9.42 1.18 -9.38
N LYS A 110 9.69 1.87 -8.26
CA LYS A 110 10.91 2.67 -8.11
C LYS A 110 12.16 1.78 -8.12
N LEU A 111 12.15 0.68 -7.38
CA LEU A 111 13.29 -0.24 -7.34
C LEU A 111 13.56 -0.94 -8.67
N LEU A 112 12.51 -1.25 -9.45
CA LEU A 112 12.64 -1.87 -10.77
C LEU A 112 13.23 -0.94 -11.84
N GLN A 113 13.32 0.37 -11.59
CA GLN A 113 14.10 1.28 -12.46
C GLN A 113 15.61 1.05 -12.35
N THR A 114 16.08 0.48 -11.23
CA THR A 114 17.52 0.22 -10.98
C THR A 114 17.86 -1.26 -11.00
N PHE A 115 16.99 -2.11 -10.46
CA PHE A 115 17.28 -3.53 -10.25
C PHE A 115 16.40 -4.42 -11.11
N LYS A 116 16.95 -5.55 -11.56
CA LYS A 116 16.15 -6.62 -12.16
C LYS A 116 15.30 -7.30 -11.07
N LEU A 117 14.17 -7.87 -11.46
CA LEU A 117 13.27 -8.60 -10.56
C LEU A 117 13.99 -9.67 -9.72
N ASP A 118 14.93 -10.40 -10.35
CA ASP A 118 15.70 -11.46 -9.71
C ASP A 118 16.63 -10.93 -8.62
N GLU A 119 17.28 -9.81 -8.90
CA GLU A 119 18.15 -9.13 -7.96
C GLU A 119 17.35 -8.56 -6.78
N LEU A 120 16.22 -7.91 -7.07
CA LEU A 120 15.32 -7.39 -6.05
C LEU A 120 14.80 -8.49 -5.13
N SER A 121 14.39 -9.63 -5.71
CA SER A 121 13.96 -10.81 -4.94
C SER A 121 15.10 -11.36 -4.07
N GLY A 122 16.32 -11.46 -4.60
CA GLY A 122 17.49 -11.92 -3.84
C GLY A 122 17.84 -11.00 -2.67
N LYS A 123 17.92 -9.68 -2.91
CA LYS A 123 18.27 -8.68 -1.88
C LYS A 123 17.21 -8.52 -0.80
N THR A 124 15.93 -8.68 -1.17
CA THR A 124 14.80 -8.55 -0.24
C THR A 124 14.37 -9.87 0.41
N ARG A 125 14.73 -11.01 -0.19
CA ARG A 125 14.17 -12.34 0.12
C ARG A 125 12.65 -12.44 -0.06
N ILE A 126 12.03 -11.48 -0.75
CA ILE A 126 10.62 -11.53 -1.10
C ILE A 126 10.48 -12.42 -2.36
N PRO A 127 9.55 -13.40 -2.38
CA PRO A 127 9.37 -14.27 -3.54
C PRO A 127 9.08 -13.47 -4.82
N LYS A 128 9.72 -13.83 -5.94
CA LYS A 128 9.51 -13.20 -7.26
C LYS A 128 8.02 -13.09 -7.62
N LYS A 129 7.23 -14.13 -7.34
CA LYS A 129 5.77 -14.15 -7.58
C LYS A 129 5.04 -13.01 -6.83
N ALA A 130 5.43 -12.76 -5.58
CA ALA A 130 4.82 -11.73 -4.77
C ALA A 130 5.16 -10.32 -5.27
N ILE A 131 6.38 -10.12 -5.77
CA ILE A 131 6.80 -8.86 -6.41
C ILE A 131 6.11 -8.69 -7.77
N LYS A 132 6.01 -9.75 -8.59
CA LYS A 132 5.34 -9.70 -9.91
C LYS A 132 3.88 -9.24 -9.82
N ASN A 133 3.18 -9.60 -8.75
CA ASN A 133 1.80 -9.14 -8.52
C ASN A 133 1.67 -7.62 -8.32
N LEU A 134 2.78 -6.89 -8.20
CA LEU A 134 2.85 -5.43 -8.09
C LEU A 134 3.30 -4.76 -9.40
N ILE A 135 3.51 -5.51 -10.48
CA ILE A 135 4.04 -5.00 -11.75
C ILE A 135 2.92 -5.01 -12.79
N PHE A 136 2.57 -3.83 -13.31
CA PHE A 136 1.57 -3.67 -14.36
C PHE A 136 2.17 -3.16 -15.67
N SER A 137 3.50 -3.14 -15.82
CA SER A 137 4.18 -2.53 -16.99
C SER A 137 3.65 -3.01 -18.34
N ASP A 138 3.31 -4.30 -18.41
CA ASP A 138 2.86 -4.97 -19.64
C ASP A 138 1.33 -5.23 -19.64
N ASP A 139 0.60 -4.71 -18.65
CA ASP A 139 -0.86 -4.88 -18.56
C ASP A 139 -1.55 -3.83 -19.44
N LYS A 140 -2.39 -4.27 -20.39
CA LYS A 140 -3.16 -3.37 -21.27
C LYS A 140 -4.10 -2.45 -20.49
N TYR A 141 -4.45 -2.81 -19.26
CA TYR A 141 -5.25 -2.02 -18.33
C TYR A 141 -4.40 -1.31 -17.26
N LYS A 142 -3.08 -1.18 -17.43
CA LYS A 142 -2.19 -0.49 -16.49
C LYS A 142 -2.71 0.84 -15.97
N PRO A 143 -3.12 1.82 -16.81
CA PRO A 143 -3.63 3.10 -16.30
C PRO A 143 -4.83 2.93 -15.38
N LEU A 144 -5.61 1.87 -15.61
CA LEU A 144 -6.85 1.55 -14.94
C LEU A 144 -6.63 0.72 -13.70
N LEU A 145 -5.53 -0.02 -13.59
CA LEU A 145 -5.09 -0.68 -12.37
C LEU A 145 -4.42 0.32 -11.41
N GLU A 146 -3.59 1.23 -11.94
CA GLU A 146 -2.77 2.13 -11.13
C GLU A 146 -3.58 3.25 -10.46
N PHE A 147 -4.58 3.81 -11.15
CA PHE A 147 -5.38 4.91 -10.60
C PHE A 147 -6.23 4.51 -9.37
N PRO A 148 -6.98 3.38 -9.39
CA PRO A 148 -7.78 2.91 -8.24
C PRO A 148 -6.95 2.47 -7.04
N ILE A 149 -5.71 2.03 -7.27
CA ILE A 149 -4.78 1.73 -6.17
C ILE A 149 -4.49 3.00 -5.35
N LYS A 150 -4.37 4.18 -5.99
CA LYS A 150 -4.14 5.46 -5.30
C LYS A 150 -5.28 5.87 -4.36
N ILE A 151 -6.50 5.41 -4.64
CA ILE A 151 -7.70 5.72 -3.86
C ILE A 151 -8.20 4.52 -3.03
N ASN A 152 -7.36 3.49 -2.82
CA ASN A 152 -7.68 2.28 -2.05
C ASN A 152 -8.89 1.47 -2.58
N ARG A 153 -9.15 1.48 -3.89
CA ARG A 153 -10.29 0.77 -4.54
C ARG A 153 -9.90 -0.41 -5.43
N ARG A 154 -8.71 -0.98 -5.22
CA ARG A 154 -8.12 -2.04 -6.06
C ARG A 154 -9.06 -3.22 -6.35
N SER A 155 -9.79 -3.73 -5.35
CA SER A 155 -10.63 -4.92 -5.48
C SER A 155 -11.81 -4.74 -6.44
N VAL A 156 -12.37 -3.52 -6.51
CA VAL A 156 -13.44 -3.16 -7.44
C VAL A 156 -12.93 -3.23 -8.87
N THR A 157 -11.75 -2.65 -9.11
CA THR A 157 -11.10 -2.61 -10.42
C THR A 157 -10.63 -3.97 -10.90
N GLU A 158 -10.04 -4.79 -10.04
CA GLU A 158 -9.68 -6.17 -10.37
C GLU A 158 -10.89 -7.00 -10.78
N SER A 159 -12.05 -6.77 -10.14
CA SER A 159 -13.30 -7.43 -10.48
C SER A 159 -13.82 -7.00 -11.86
N ILE A 160 -13.72 -5.71 -12.19
CA ILE A 160 -14.08 -5.19 -13.52
C ILE A 160 -13.16 -5.77 -14.59
N ILE A 161 -11.84 -5.74 -14.40
CA ILE A 161 -10.89 -6.27 -15.39
C ILE A 161 -11.08 -7.77 -15.60
N LYS A 162 -11.33 -8.53 -14.53
CA LYS A 162 -11.67 -9.95 -14.64
C LYS A 162 -12.93 -10.15 -15.48
N LEU A 163 -13.92 -9.26 -15.34
CA LEU A 163 -15.14 -9.29 -16.13
C LEU A 163 -14.88 -8.94 -17.60
N LEU A 164 -14.13 -7.87 -17.87
CA LEU A 164 -13.70 -7.45 -19.22
C LEU A 164 -12.96 -8.57 -19.95
N ASN A 165 -12.08 -9.29 -19.25
CA ASN A 165 -11.35 -10.42 -19.82
C ASN A 165 -12.20 -11.69 -20.00
N SER A 166 -13.34 -11.81 -19.32
CA SER A 166 -14.22 -13.00 -19.38
C SER A 166 -15.34 -12.91 -20.40
N SER A 167 -15.53 -11.74 -21.04
CA SER A 167 -16.64 -11.47 -21.95
C SER A 167 -16.13 -11.36 -23.40
N ILE A 168 -16.80 -12.07 -24.31
CA ILE A 168 -16.37 -12.25 -25.70
C ILE A 168 -16.50 -10.96 -26.52
N GLU A 169 -17.38 -10.03 -26.12
CA GLU A 169 -17.57 -8.73 -26.76
C GLU A 169 -17.84 -7.62 -25.72
N VAL A 170 -16.78 -6.97 -25.22
CA VAL A 170 -16.92 -5.67 -24.56
C VAL A 170 -16.43 -4.59 -25.50
N LYS A 171 -17.31 -3.64 -25.84
CA LYS A 171 -16.95 -2.50 -26.68
C LYS A 171 -16.11 -1.51 -25.86
N GLN A 172 -15.17 -0.85 -26.51
CA GLN A 172 -14.25 0.13 -25.90
C GLN A 172 -14.96 1.24 -25.10
N LYS A 173 -16.15 1.67 -25.53
CA LYS A 173 -16.99 2.65 -24.79
C LYS A 173 -17.57 2.07 -23.49
N THR A 174 -17.92 0.79 -23.48
CA THR A 174 -18.42 0.06 -22.31
C THR A 174 -17.31 -0.17 -21.29
N GLU A 175 -16.07 -0.44 -21.75
CA GLU A 175 -14.91 -0.49 -20.86
C GLU A 175 -14.75 0.84 -20.11
N VAL A 176 -14.67 1.96 -20.84
CA VAL A 176 -14.52 3.31 -20.26
C VAL A 176 -15.68 3.66 -19.32
N PHE A 177 -16.90 3.27 -19.65
CA PHE A 177 -18.08 3.49 -18.80
C PHE A 177 -18.01 2.72 -17.48
N LEU A 178 -17.75 1.41 -17.51
CA LEU A 178 -17.65 0.58 -16.31
C LEU A 178 -16.50 1.04 -15.41
N LEU A 179 -15.42 1.51 -16.02
CA LEU A 179 -14.29 2.12 -15.33
C LEU A 179 -14.66 3.43 -14.67
N ASN A 180 -15.29 4.36 -15.37
CA ASN A 180 -15.75 5.63 -14.79
C ASN A 180 -16.73 5.40 -13.63
N GLN A 181 -17.60 4.39 -13.74
CA GLN A 181 -18.48 3.99 -12.64
C GLN A 181 -17.70 3.43 -11.44
N ALA A 182 -16.68 2.59 -11.64
CA ALA A 182 -15.82 2.12 -10.56
C ALA A 182 -15.19 3.27 -9.74
N LEU A 183 -14.87 4.35 -10.43
CA LEU A 183 -14.24 5.54 -9.86
C LEU A 183 -15.25 6.46 -9.17
N SER A 184 -16.51 6.48 -9.61
CA SER A 184 -17.59 7.31 -9.03
C SER A 184 -18.38 6.62 -7.92
N LEU A 185 -18.49 5.29 -7.91
CA LEU A 185 -19.32 4.56 -6.95
C LEU A 185 -18.84 4.79 -5.51
N GLU A 186 -19.77 4.94 -4.56
CA GLU A 186 -19.42 4.96 -3.15
C GLU A 186 -18.76 3.64 -2.72
N PRO A 187 -17.86 3.65 -1.70
CA PRO A 187 -17.01 2.52 -1.31
C PRO A 187 -17.72 1.19 -0.96
N TYR A 188 -19.06 1.17 -0.93
CA TYR A 188 -19.88 0.03 -0.50
C TYR A 188 -20.52 -0.76 -1.64
N ILE A 189 -20.45 -0.30 -2.90
CA ILE A 189 -21.11 -1.00 -4.00
C ILE A 189 -20.19 -2.11 -4.52
N LYS A 190 -20.43 -3.35 -4.06
CA LYS A 190 -19.84 -4.55 -4.66
C LYS A 190 -20.35 -4.69 -6.09
N LEU A 191 -19.46 -4.51 -7.07
CA LEU A 191 -19.74 -4.86 -8.46
C LEU A 191 -19.75 -6.39 -8.59
N THR A 192 -20.94 -6.96 -8.57
CA THR A 192 -21.18 -8.37 -8.91
C THR A 192 -21.42 -8.49 -10.42
N THR A 193 -21.27 -9.70 -10.98
CA THR A 193 -21.58 -9.97 -12.39
C THR A 193 -23.01 -9.55 -12.76
N ASN A 194 -23.96 -9.63 -11.84
CA ASN A 194 -25.34 -9.18 -12.06
C ASN A 194 -25.45 -7.65 -12.07
N ASN A 195 -24.77 -6.95 -11.16
CA ASN A 195 -24.77 -5.48 -11.12
C ASN A 195 -24.15 -4.88 -12.39
N VAL A 196 -23.12 -5.53 -12.94
CA VAL A 196 -22.48 -5.08 -14.19
C VAL A 196 -23.36 -5.32 -15.41
N LYS A 197 -24.03 -6.47 -15.52
CA LYS A 197 -25.00 -6.71 -16.61
C LYS A 197 -26.17 -5.73 -16.56
N ASN A 198 -26.61 -5.34 -15.37
CA ASN A 198 -27.63 -4.31 -15.20
C ASN A 198 -27.11 -2.93 -15.63
N LEU A 199 -25.89 -2.55 -15.24
CA LEU A 199 -25.25 -1.30 -15.67
C LEU A 199 -24.99 -1.26 -17.20
N GLU A 200 -24.61 -2.38 -17.81
CA GLU A 200 -24.49 -2.50 -19.27
C GLU A 200 -25.83 -2.33 -19.97
N LYS A 201 -26.89 -2.88 -19.38
CA LYS A 201 -28.26 -2.75 -19.89
C LYS A 201 -28.76 -1.31 -19.75
N GLU A 202 -28.60 -0.69 -18.58
CA GLU A 202 -28.95 0.73 -18.33
C GLU A 202 -28.22 1.68 -19.29
N HIS A 203 -26.94 1.41 -19.59
CA HIS A 203 -26.18 2.21 -20.55
C HIS A 203 -26.65 1.98 -22.00
N ARG A 204 -26.99 0.74 -22.38
CA ARG A 204 -27.56 0.44 -23.71
C ARG A 204 -28.96 1.04 -23.90
N ASP A 205 -29.75 1.08 -22.83
CA ASP A 205 -31.14 1.55 -22.83
C ASP A 205 -31.25 3.08 -22.61
N GLY A 206 -30.13 3.78 -22.40
CA GLY A 206 -30.10 5.25 -22.28
C GLY A 206 -30.76 5.82 -21.02
N SER A 207 -31.05 4.99 -20.02
CA SER A 207 -31.82 5.35 -18.83
C SER A 207 -30.91 5.78 -17.68
N PHE A 208 -30.25 6.93 -17.80
CA PHE A 208 -29.73 7.62 -16.63
C PHE A 208 -30.86 8.43 -15.98
N ALA A 209 -31.53 7.84 -15.00
CA ALA A 209 -32.09 8.65 -13.93
C ALA A 209 -30.90 9.29 -13.20
N SER A 210 -30.80 10.60 -13.32
CA SER A 210 -29.87 11.45 -12.58
C SER A 210 -29.96 11.16 -11.08
N PHE A 211 -28.93 10.54 -10.51
CA PHE A 211 -28.69 10.59 -9.07
C PHE A 211 -27.94 11.89 -8.79
N GLY A 212 -28.69 12.87 -8.28
CA GLY A 212 -28.16 14.08 -7.64
C GLY A 212 -27.77 13.83 -6.19
#